data_AF-A0A914LX20-F1
#
_entry.id   AF-A0A914LX20-F1
#
_cell.length_a   1.000
_cell.length_b   1.000
_cell.length_c   1.000
_cell.angle_alpha   90.00
_cell.angle_beta   90.00
_cell.angle_gamma   90.00
#
_symmetry.space_group_name_H-M   'P 1'
#
loop_
_entity.id
_entity.type
_entity.pdbx_description
1 polymer ?
#
loop_
_entity_poly.entity_id
_entity_poly.type
_entity_poly.pdbx_seq_one_letter_code
_entity_poly.pdbx_strand_id
1 'polypeptide(L)'
;MSLFEGPAVVVSNDISKGKAKYPIKVINSIDKPPIFPSFDYRSEPIFSDVLQNELPLRQFCQCSDQCSAANGCLCINMSSIKLSKSGRVENVERLNGNPFNFSLYECSDECGCAGKCKNNLGGNQQKFKLEIFRKSCAGYSCKTLKQIKKGSFICYMAGEVLSSNNNKISENFSFTFKDETRQFSFTIKMDKFANESRFFNSSCCPNLMPITVYRKWITPERPFIAFVAINEIDVGDELCFYYGDYWIYRKLLQNPKFFCHCNSQFCVWPPRREEIKEPEKIIKKIKKQINCQNEELKIKYLEKKKKNLEINGENEGKEEENE
;
A
#
# COMPACT_ATOMS: atom_id res chain seq x y z
N MET A 1 35.87 5.74 -7.75
CA MET A 1 36.33 4.45 -7.20
C MET A 1 35.38 3.36 -7.69
N SER A 2 35.87 2.50 -8.57
CA SER A 2 35.15 1.32 -9.09
C SER A 2 34.86 0.35 -7.95
N LEU A 3 33.59 0.23 -7.55
CA LEU A 3 33.14 -0.82 -6.63
C LEU A 3 33.27 -2.15 -7.38
N PHE A 4 34.10 -3.05 -6.87
CA PHE A 4 34.22 -4.42 -7.37
C PHE A 4 32.85 -5.12 -7.28
N GLU A 5 32.10 -5.17 -8.38
CA GLU A 5 30.96 -6.07 -8.51
C GLU A 5 31.51 -7.47 -8.75
N GLY A 6 31.37 -8.35 -7.76
CA GLY A 6 31.64 -9.77 -7.95
C GLY A 6 30.65 -10.39 -8.96
N PRO A 7 30.92 -11.60 -9.49
CA PRO A 7 29.99 -12.26 -10.40
C PRO A 7 28.63 -12.40 -9.72
N ALA A 8 27.57 -11.95 -10.41
CA ALA A 8 26.21 -11.98 -9.90
C ALA A 8 25.78 -13.41 -9.54
N VAL A 9 25.42 -13.66 -8.28
CA VAL A 9 24.96 -14.98 -7.84
C VAL A 9 23.44 -15.05 -7.98
N VAL A 10 22.96 -16.08 -8.68
CA VAL A 10 21.53 -16.41 -8.72
C VAL A 10 21.17 -17.13 -7.43
N VAL A 11 20.43 -16.46 -6.55
CA VAL A 11 20.00 -17.01 -5.26
C VAL A 11 18.73 -17.86 -5.41
N SER A 12 17.86 -17.48 -6.33
CA SER A 12 16.67 -18.25 -6.70
C SER A 12 16.31 -18.00 -8.15
N ASN A 13 15.91 -19.04 -8.87
CA ASN A 13 15.37 -18.92 -10.22
C ASN A 13 13.91 -18.47 -10.24
N ASP A 14 13.16 -18.71 -9.16
CA ASP A 14 11.78 -18.26 -9.01
C ASP A 14 11.33 -18.35 -7.54
N ILE A 15 11.17 -17.21 -6.87
CA ILE A 15 10.64 -17.17 -5.50
C ILE A 15 9.17 -17.56 -5.41
N SER A 16 8.43 -17.46 -6.52
CA SER A 16 7.01 -17.79 -6.55
C SER A 16 6.73 -19.28 -6.61
N LYS A 17 7.74 -20.10 -6.98
CA LYS A 17 7.61 -21.54 -7.21
C LYS A 17 6.46 -21.85 -8.18
N GLY A 18 6.36 -21.08 -9.27
CA GLY A 18 5.33 -21.21 -10.29
C GLY A 18 3.96 -20.61 -9.94
N LYS A 19 3.80 -19.95 -8.78
CA LYS A 19 2.54 -19.30 -8.38
C LYS A 19 2.32 -17.94 -9.04
N ALA A 20 3.39 -17.27 -9.47
CA ALA A 20 3.30 -16.06 -10.27
C ALA A 20 3.21 -16.40 -11.77
N LYS A 21 2.67 -15.47 -12.57
CA LYS A 21 2.57 -15.66 -14.02
C LYS A 21 3.94 -15.75 -14.69
N TYR A 22 4.91 -14.96 -14.23
CA TYR A 22 6.29 -15.01 -14.68
C TYR A 22 7.19 -15.38 -13.50
N PRO A 23 8.26 -16.16 -13.72
CA PRO A 23 9.22 -16.47 -12.67
C PRO A 23 9.90 -15.20 -12.16
N ILE A 24 10.06 -15.11 -10.84
CA ILE A 24 10.68 -13.95 -10.18
C ILE A 24 12.05 -14.37 -9.65
N LYS A 25 13.09 -14.07 -10.43
CA LYS A 25 14.48 -14.38 -10.08
C LYS A 25 14.99 -13.50 -8.95
N VAL A 26 15.92 -14.03 -8.17
CA VAL A 26 16.66 -13.29 -7.13
C VAL A 26 18.14 -13.31 -7.46
N ILE A 27 18.72 -12.14 -7.60
CA ILE A 27 20.14 -11.93 -7.88
C ILE A 27 20.80 -11.23 -6.68
N ASN A 28 21.94 -11.74 -6.24
CA ASN A 28 22.76 -11.09 -5.21
C ASN A 28 24.22 -11.05 -5.67
N SER A 29 24.71 -9.85 -5.98
CA SER A 29 26.10 -9.57 -6.35
C SER A 29 26.92 -8.95 -5.22
N ILE A 30 26.34 -8.81 -4.01
CA ILE A 30 26.90 -8.00 -2.92
C ILE A 30 27.34 -8.88 -1.75
N ASP A 31 26.45 -9.70 -1.21
CA ASP A 31 26.75 -10.46 0.01
C ASP A 31 27.51 -11.76 -0.31
N LYS A 32 28.42 -12.16 0.59
CA LYS A 32 29.19 -13.41 0.50
C LYS A 32 29.21 -14.12 1.88
N PRO A 33 28.48 -15.24 2.07
CA PRO A 33 27.53 -15.85 1.13
C PRO A 33 26.26 -14.99 0.94
N PRO A 34 25.52 -15.18 -0.17
CA PRO A 34 24.22 -14.54 -0.33
C PRO A 34 23.22 -15.08 0.69
N ILE A 35 22.61 -14.19 1.46
CA ILE A 35 21.53 -14.53 2.42
C ILE A 35 20.21 -13.99 1.86
N PHE A 36 19.21 -14.84 1.68
CA PHE A 36 17.86 -14.43 1.28
C PHE A 36 16.84 -14.84 2.35
N PRO A 37 15.94 -13.94 2.78
CA PRO A 37 15.00 -14.25 3.86
C PRO A 37 14.02 -15.36 3.43
N SER A 38 13.74 -16.28 4.35
CA SER A 38 12.70 -17.29 4.16
C SER A 38 11.32 -16.69 4.41
N PHE A 39 10.39 -16.94 3.48
CA PHE A 39 8.97 -16.63 3.59
C PHE A 39 8.18 -17.50 2.60
N ASP A 40 6.88 -17.59 2.80
CA ASP A 40 5.97 -18.33 1.93
C ASP A 40 5.35 -17.42 0.88
N TYR A 41 5.67 -17.68 -0.39
CA TYR A 41 5.09 -16.93 -1.49
C TYR A 41 3.59 -17.22 -1.65
N ARG A 42 2.79 -16.15 -1.69
CA ARG A 42 1.33 -16.16 -1.93
C ARG A 42 0.97 -15.09 -2.96
N SER A 43 0.20 -15.45 -3.99
CA SER A 43 -0.25 -14.49 -5.00
C SER A 43 -1.38 -13.56 -4.52
N GLU A 44 -2.03 -13.91 -3.41
CA GLU A 44 -3.19 -13.21 -2.85
C GLU A 44 -3.03 -12.98 -1.34
N PRO A 45 -3.64 -11.90 -0.80
CA PRO A 45 -3.72 -11.69 0.64
C PRO A 45 -4.56 -12.78 1.34
N ILE A 46 -4.21 -13.05 2.59
CA ILE A 46 -4.94 -13.94 3.50
C ILE A 46 -5.68 -13.05 4.48
N PHE A 47 -7.00 -13.20 4.57
CA PHE A 47 -7.79 -12.50 5.59
C PHE A 47 -7.96 -13.45 6.77
N SER A 48 -7.28 -13.21 7.89
CA SER A 48 -7.23 -14.16 9.02
C SER A 48 -8.32 -13.93 10.07
N ASP A 49 -8.83 -12.71 10.23
CA ASP A 49 -9.83 -12.36 11.27
C ASP A 49 -11.28 -12.72 10.85
N VAL A 50 -11.46 -13.89 10.26
CA VAL A 50 -12.75 -14.39 9.71
C VAL A 50 -13.72 -14.85 10.81
N LEU A 51 -13.39 -14.66 12.09
CA LEU A 51 -14.15 -15.21 13.24
C LEU A 51 -14.87 -14.16 14.10
N GLN A 52 -15.21 -12.99 13.56
CA GLN A 52 -16.26 -12.15 14.16
C GLN A 52 -17.53 -12.30 13.31
N ASN A 53 -18.64 -12.60 13.98
CA ASN A 53 -19.87 -13.26 13.49
C ASN A 53 -20.68 -12.55 12.39
N GLU A 54 -20.09 -11.59 11.67
CA GLU A 54 -20.76 -10.83 10.62
C GLU A 54 -20.15 -11.15 9.26
N LEU A 55 -20.99 -11.64 8.35
CA LEU A 55 -20.61 -11.78 6.95
C LEU A 55 -20.28 -10.39 6.40
N PRO A 56 -19.13 -10.21 5.71
CA PRO A 56 -18.75 -8.91 5.21
C PRO A 56 -19.81 -8.39 4.22
N LEU A 57 -20.09 -7.09 4.25
CA LEU A 57 -21.03 -6.45 3.33
C LEU A 57 -20.63 -6.74 1.88
N ARG A 58 -21.60 -7.17 1.08
CA ARG A 58 -21.42 -7.55 -0.32
C ARG A 58 -22.28 -6.67 -1.21
N GLN A 59 -21.72 -6.21 -2.32
CA GLN A 59 -22.45 -5.44 -3.32
C GLN A 59 -21.92 -5.79 -4.72
N PHE A 60 -22.85 -5.95 -5.66
CA PHE A 60 -22.55 -6.42 -7.00
C PHE A 60 -23.41 -5.68 -8.03
N CYS A 61 -22.86 -5.44 -9.22
CA CYS A 61 -23.67 -4.89 -10.30
C CYS A 61 -24.59 -5.97 -10.92
N GLN A 62 -25.70 -5.55 -11.53
CA GLN A 62 -26.62 -6.42 -12.27
C GLN A 62 -26.41 -6.38 -13.79
N CYS A 63 -25.36 -5.71 -14.27
CA CYS A 63 -25.07 -5.61 -15.70
C CYS A 63 -24.81 -7.00 -16.30
N SER A 64 -25.30 -7.31 -17.51
CA SER A 64 -24.95 -8.54 -18.25
C SER A 64 -23.52 -8.53 -18.78
N ASP A 65 -23.10 -7.37 -19.26
CA ASP A 65 -21.81 -7.09 -19.89
C ASP A 65 -21.61 -5.55 -19.96
N GLN A 66 -20.50 -5.10 -20.53
CA GLN A 66 -20.25 -3.68 -20.83
C GLN A 66 -20.50 -2.70 -19.67
N CYS A 67 -20.00 -3.05 -18.47
CA CYS A 67 -20.07 -2.17 -17.31
C CYS A 67 -19.49 -0.78 -17.63
N SER A 68 -20.32 0.24 -17.49
CA SER A 68 -19.95 1.66 -17.62
C SER A 68 -20.76 2.49 -16.62
N ALA A 69 -20.33 3.74 -16.37
CA ALA A 69 -21.12 4.67 -15.57
C ALA A 69 -22.45 5.00 -16.24
N ALA A 70 -22.45 5.16 -17.58
CA ALA A 70 -23.65 5.43 -18.37
C ALA A 70 -24.69 4.30 -18.28
N ASN A 71 -24.23 3.05 -18.21
CA ASN A 71 -25.08 1.87 -18.04
C ASN A 71 -25.49 1.61 -16.58
N GLY A 72 -25.23 2.56 -15.66
CA GLY A 72 -25.62 2.44 -14.26
C GLY A 72 -24.88 1.34 -13.49
N CYS A 73 -23.67 0.94 -13.90
CA CYS A 73 -22.94 -0.11 -13.19
C CYS A 73 -22.63 0.30 -11.75
N LEU A 74 -23.22 -0.41 -10.78
CA LEU A 74 -23.04 -0.15 -9.35
C LEU A 74 -21.56 -0.07 -8.95
N CYS A 75 -20.74 -1.06 -9.35
CA CYS A 75 -19.31 -1.10 -9.02
C CYS A 75 -18.58 0.16 -9.53
N ILE A 76 -18.85 0.57 -10.78
CA ILE A 76 -18.23 1.78 -11.33
C ILE A 76 -18.74 3.03 -10.60
N ASN A 77 -20.03 3.13 -10.32
CA ASN A 77 -20.62 4.30 -9.68
C ASN A 77 -20.16 4.49 -8.23
N MET A 78 -19.91 3.41 -7.49
CA MET A 78 -19.28 3.47 -6.17
C MET A 78 -17.80 3.87 -6.21
N SER A 79 -17.12 3.63 -7.33
CA SER A 79 -15.68 3.87 -7.46
C SER A 79 -15.38 5.35 -7.65
N SER A 80 -14.50 5.90 -6.82
CA SER A 80 -13.87 7.20 -7.06
C SER A 80 -12.67 7.09 -8.02
N ILE A 81 -12.04 5.91 -8.08
CA ILE A 81 -11.01 5.55 -9.06
C ILE A 81 -11.68 4.97 -10.31
N LYS A 82 -11.21 5.35 -11.50
CA LYS A 82 -11.75 4.84 -12.78
C LYS A 82 -10.66 4.14 -13.58
N LEU A 83 -11.07 3.15 -14.39
CA LEU A 83 -10.19 2.42 -15.29
C LEU A 83 -10.45 2.83 -16.74
N SER A 84 -9.38 3.04 -17.47
CA SER A 84 -9.41 3.24 -18.93
C SER A 84 -9.82 1.96 -19.64
N LYS A 85 -10.17 2.07 -20.93
CA LYS A 85 -10.42 0.92 -21.81
C LYS A 85 -9.26 -0.08 -21.86
N SER A 86 -8.04 0.39 -21.60
CA SER A 86 -6.82 -0.45 -21.53
C SER A 86 -6.61 -1.14 -20.18
N GLY A 87 -7.52 -0.98 -19.22
CA GLY A 87 -7.41 -1.55 -17.87
C GLY A 87 -6.41 -0.84 -16.96
N ARG A 88 -6.02 0.40 -17.30
CA ARG A 88 -5.13 1.25 -16.50
C ARG A 88 -5.93 2.27 -15.70
N VAL A 89 -5.47 2.58 -14.49
CA VAL A 89 -6.05 3.63 -13.66
C VAL A 89 -5.92 4.98 -14.36
N GLU A 90 -7.03 5.70 -14.47
CA GLU A 90 -7.09 7.05 -15.02
C GLU A 90 -6.87 8.11 -13.94
N ASN A 91 -6.35 9.26 -14.35
CA ASN A 91 -6.14 10.43 -13.52
C ASN A 91 -5.36 10.14 -12.21
N VAL A 92 -4.31 9.32 -12.29
CA VAL A 92 -3.53 8.89 -11.10
C VAL A 92 -2.96 10.06 -10.30
N GLU A 93 -2.74 11.22 -10.92
CA GLU A 93 -2.31 12.44 -10.24
C GLU A 93 -3.33 12.95 -9.20
N ARG A 94 -4.62 12.61 -9.33
CA ARG A 94 -5.65 12.91 -8.31
C ARG A 94 -5.43 12.12 -7.02
N LEU A 95 -4.68 11.03 -7.08
CA LEU A 95 -4.37 10.17 -5.93
C LEU A 95 -3.21 10.72 -5.10
N ASN A 96 -2.54 11.78 -5.56
CA ASN A 96 -1.46 12.42 -4.82
C ASN A 96 -1.98 12.99 -3.48
N GLY A 97 -1.12 12.99 -2.47
CA GLY A 97 -1.45 13.44 -1.11
C GLY A 97 -2.00 12.32 -0.22
N ASN A 98 -3.19 11.81 -0.52
CA ASN A 98 -3.76 10.68 0.23
C ASN A 98 -4.53 9.71 -0.69
N PRO A 99 -3.89 8.65 -1.21
CA PRO A 99 -4.53 7.71 -2.13
C PRO A 99 -5.65 6.90 -1.46
N PHE A 100 -5.66 6.78 -0.13
CA PHE A 100 -6.66 6.01 0.61
C PHE A 100 -8.00 6.72 0.79
N ASN A 101 -8.07 8.00 0.43
CA ASN A 101 -9.35 8.71 0.26
C ASN A 101 -10.10 8.24 -1.02
N PHE A 102 -9.41 7.51 -1.89
CA PHE A 102 -9.96 6.99 -3.11
C PHE A 102 -10.09 5.47 -3.06
N SER A 103 -11.07 4.93 -3.77
CA SER A 103 -11.29 3.49 -3.85
C SER A 103 -11.78 3.08 -5.22
N LEU A 104 -11.35 1.89 -5.63
CA LEU A 104 -11.87 1.17 -6.79
C LEU A 104 -12.72 0.00 -6.30
N TYR A 105 -13.93 -0.14 -6.82
CA TYR A 105 -14.78 -1.31 -6.64
C TYR A 105 -14.76 -2.10 -7.93
N GLU A 106 -14.04 -3.22 -7.94
CA GLU A 106 -13.98 -4.12 -9.07
C GLU A 106 -15.26 -4.94 -9.21
N CYS A 107 -15.62 -5.26 -10.44
CA CYS A 107 -16.61 -6.30 -10.68
C CYS A 107 -16.00 -7.68 -10.36
N SER A 108 -16.78 -8.51 -9.66
CA SER A 108 -16.42 -9.86 -9.25
C SER A 108 -17.21 -10.91 -10.03
N ASP A 109 -16.87 -12.18 -9.77
CA ASP A 109 -17.61 -13.38 -10.17
C ASP A 109 -19.06 -13.41 -9.66
N GLU A 110 -19.39 -12.64 -8.61
CA GLU A 110 -20.75 -12.51 -8.05
C GLU A 110 -21.56 -11.38 -8.73
N CYS A 111 -20.95 -10.57 -9.59
CA CYS A 111 -21.68 -9.59 -10.41
C CYS A 111 -22.46 -10.26 -11.54
N GLY A 112 -23.50 -9.59 -12.04
CA GLY A 112 -24.22 -10.01 -13.25
C GLY A 112 -23.29 -10.18 -14.47
N CYS A 113 -22.20 -9.40 -14.52
CA CYS A 113 -21.21 -9.48 -15.60
C CYS A 113 -20.16 -10.56 -15.36
N ALA A 114 -20.27 -11.30 -14.24
CA ALA A 114 -19.38 -12.37 -13.79
C ALA A 114 -17.89 -12.00 -13.80
N GLY A 115 -17.56 -10.73 -13.58
CA GLY A 115 -16.18 -10.22 -13.59
C GLY A 115 -15.53 -10.19 -14.98
N LYS A 116 -16.29 -10.47 -16.05
CA LYS A 116 -15.79 -10.52 -17.44
C LYS A 116 -15.68 -9.13 -18.09
N CYS A 117 -16.22 -8.10 -17.44
CA CYS A 117 -16.12 -6.72 -17.90
C CYS A 117 -14.70 -6.15 -17.69
N LYS A 118 -14.47 -4.90 -18.10
CA LYS A 118 -13.17 -4.21 -17.95
C LYS A 118 -13.00 -3.47 -16.61
N ASN A 119 -13.99 -3.52 -15.72
CA ASN A 119 -13.90 -2.92 -14.39
C ASN A 119 -13.19 -3.85 -13.40
N ASN A 120 -11.98 -4.27 -13.76
CA ASN A 120 -11.05 -5.01 -12.89
C ASN A 120 -9.61 -4.69 -13.33
N LEU A 121 -8.66 -4.71 -12.40
CA LEU A 121 -7.23 -4.48 -12.66
C LEU A 121 -6.54 -5.72 -13.30
N GLY A 122 -7.34 -6.62 -13.87
CA GLY A 122 -6.87 -7.82 -14.54
C GLY A 122 -6.71 -9.05 -13.62
N GLY A 123 -7.38 -9.09 -12.46
CA GLY A 123 -7.38 -10.25 -11.58
C GLY A 123 -6.05 -10.51 -10.86
N ASN A 124 -5.99 -11.58 -10.07
CA ASN A 124 -4.94 -11.86 -9.07
C ASN A 124 -3.59 -12.33 -9.66
N GLN A 125 -3.22 -11.89 -10.87
CA GLN A 125 -2.01 -12.32 -11.55
C GLN A 125 -1.04 -11.17 -11.81
N GLN A 126 0.23 -11.44 -11.54
CA GLN A 126 1.35 -10.60 -11.92
C GLN A 126 1.26 -10.17 -13.39
N LYS A 127 1.43 -8.86 -13.64
CA LYS A 127 1.33 -8.28 -14.99
C LYS A 127 2.66 -8.15 -15.71
N PHE A 128 3.74 -7.95 -14.97
CA PHE A 128 5.06 -7.62 -15.52
C PHE A 128 6.11 -8.65 -15.11
N LYS A 129 7.15 -8.80 -15.93
CA LYS A 129 8.32 -9.59 -15.57
C LYS A 129 9.17 -8.78 -14.60
N LEU A 130 9.40 -9.32 -13.41
CA LEU A 130 10.11 -8.65 -12.33
C LEU A 130 11.35 -9.44 -11.90
N GLU A 131 12.34 -8.76 -11.34
CA GLU A 131 13.54 -9.36 -10.76
C GLU A 131 13.84 -8.73 -9.41
N ILE A 132 14.15 -9.56 -8.42
CA ILE A 132 14.64 -9.11 -7.12
C ILE A 132 16.16 -9.05 -7.16
N PHE A 133 16.73 -7.95 -6.68
CA PHE A 133 18.18 -7.74 -6.63
C PHE A 133 18.62 -7.18 -5.28
N ARG A 134 19.86 -7.45 -4.89
CA ARG A 134 20.45 -6.94 -3.64
C ARG A 134 21.03 -5.53 -3.85
N LYS A 135 20.70 -4.58 -2.97
CA LYS A 135 21.31 -3.24 -2.89
C LYS A 135 22.21 -3.11 -1.66
N SER A 136 23.32 -2.39 -1.77
CA SER A 136 24.26 -2.20 -0.65
C SER A 136 23.63 -1.51 0.58
N CYS A 137 22.66 -0.63 0.35
CA CYS A 137 22.11 0.27 1.37
C CYS A 137 20.67 -0.03 1.82
N ALA A 138 19.93 -0.88 1.09
CA ALA A 138 18.47 -0.98 1.26
C ALA A 138 17.94 -2.41 1.19
N GLY A 139 18.75 -3.42 1.54
CA GLY A 139 18.28 -4.80 1.53
C GLY A 139 18.12 -5.35 0.10
N TYR A 140 17.08 -6.17 -0.09
CA TYR A 140 16.63 -6.60 -1.41
C TYR A 140 15.58 -5.64 -1.96
N SER A 141 15.60 -5.45 -3.26
CA SER A 141 14.74 -4.54 -4.00
C SER A 141 14.17 -5.23 -5.22
N CYS A 142 13.08 -4.73 -5.77
CA CYS A 142 12.47 -5.26 -6.99
C CYS A 142 12.65 -4.26 -8.13
N LYS A 143 12.96 -4.75 -9.33
CA LYS A 143 13.00 -3.96 -10.56
C LYS A 143 12.15 -4.60 -11.66
N THR A 144 11.73 -3.80 -12.62
CA THR A 144 11.01 -4.31 -13.80
C THR A 144 11.97 -4.74 -14.91
N LEU A 145 11.62 -5.82 -15.62
CA LEU A 145 12.31 -6.28 -16.84
C LEU A 145 11.57 -5.89 -18.12
N LYS A 146 10.53 -5.06 -17.99
CA LYS A 146 9.73 -4.52 -19.09
C LYS A 146 9.34 -3.07 -18.78
N GLN A 147 9.14 -2.27 -19.82
CA GLN A 147 8.58 -0.93 -19.66
C GLN A 147 7.16 -1.04 -19.11
N ILE A 148 6.82 -0.18 -18.15
CA ILE A 148 5.51 -0.11 -17.51
C ILE A 148 4.91 1.25 -17.78
N LYS A 149 3.70 1.27 -18.35
CA LYS A 149 2.98 2.51 -18.63
C LYS A 149 2.35 3.12 -17.39
N LYS A 150 2.24 4.44 -17.35
CA LYS A 150 1.49 5.17 -16.30
C LYS A 150 0.07 4.61 -16.17
N GLY A 151 -0.38 4.43 -14.93
CA GLY A 151 -1.67 3.85 -14.54
C GLY A 151 -1.73 2.33 -14.55
N SER A 152 -0.65 1.63 -14.90
CA SER A 152 -0.65 0.16 -14.93
C SER A 152 -0.68 -0.45 -13.53
N PHE A 153 -1.52 -1.47 -13.35
CA PHE A 153 -1.52 -2.31 -12.16
C PHE A 153 -0.30 -3.24 -12.14
N ILE A 154 0.39 -3.32 -11.00
CA ILE A 154 1.59 -4.15 -10.81
C ILE A 154 1.21 -5.50 -10.18
N CYS A 155 0.75 -5.45 -8.93
CA CYS A 155 0.32 -6.57 -8.11
C CYS A 155 -0.55 -6.08 -6.95
N TYR A 156 -1.35 -6.97 -6.35
CA TYR A 156 -1.88 -6.73 -5.03
C TYR A 156 -0.79 -6.99 -3.98
N MET A 157 -0.83 -6.28 -2.87
CA MET A 157 0.01 -6.57 -1.71
C MET A 157 -0.50 -7.86 -1.07
N ALA A 158 0.30 -8.92 -1.16
CA ALA A 158 -0.02 -10.17 -0.48
C ALA A 158 0.60 -10.19 0.92
N GLY A 159 -0.18 -10.66 1.88
CA GLY A 159 0.19 -10.79 3.28
C GLY A 159 -1.02 -11.21 4.10
N GLU A 160 -0.82 -11.32 5.41
CA GLU A 160 -1.90 -11.58 6.37
C GLU A 160 -2.59 -10.26 6.74
N VAL A 161 -3.84 -10.09 6.33
CA VAL A 161 -4.69 -8.93 6.61
C VAL A 161 -5.42 -9.14 7.92
N LEU A 162 -5.18 -8.22 8.85
CA LEU A 162 -5.71 -8.21 10.20
C LEU A 162 -6.50 -6.93 10.45
N SER A 163 -7.71 -7.06 11.01
CA SER A 163 -8.50 -5.97 11.57
C SER A 163 -7.91 -5.55 12.92
N SER A 164 -8.02 -4.28 13.23
CA SER A 164 -7.22 -3.62 14.28
C SER A 164 -7.65 -3.87 15.72
N ASN A 165 -8.51 -4.85 16.01
CA ASN A 165 -9.06 -4.96 17.35
C ASN A 165 -8.05 -5.48 18.40
N ASN A 166 -6.90 -6.09 18.07
CA ASN A 166 -6.01 -6.62 19.12
C ASN A 166 -4.52 -6.92 18.77
N ASN A 167 -3.93 -6.37 17.72
CA ASN A 167 -2.63 -6.90 17.25
C ASN A 167 -1.41 -6.05 17.63
N LYS A 168 -0.49 -6.67 18.40
CA LYS A 168 0.91 -6.24 18.54
C LYS A 168 1.51 -6.19 17.13
N ILE A 169 1.71 -4.98 16.62
CA ILE A 169 2.28 -4.71 15.30
C ILE A 169 3.67 -5.37 15.25
N SER A 170 3.84 -6.37 14.39
CA SER A 170 5.18 -6.81 13.98
C SER A 170 5.86 -5.62 13.31
N GLU A 171 6.95 -5.12 13.87
CA GLU A 171 7.53 -3.84 13.45
C GLU A 171 8.21 -3.88 12.08
N ASN A 172 8.56 -5.07 11.58
CA ASN A 172 9.23 -5.25 10.30
C ASN A 172 8.30 -5.96 9.31
N PHE A 173 8.22 -5.44 8.08
CA PHE A 173 7.37 -5.94 6.99
C PHE A 173 5.86 -5.90 7.28
N SER A 174 5.37 -4.79 7.83
CA SER A 174 3.93 -4.52 7.99
C SER A 174 3.50 -3.27 7.24
N PHE A 175 2.32 -3.30 6.65
CA PHE A 175 1.63 -2.12 6.13
C PHE A 175 0.39 -1.85 6.99
N THR A 176 0.29 -0.68 7.61
CA THR A 176 -0.84 -0.33 8.49
C THR A 176 -1.52 0.91 7.97
N PHE A 177 -2.84 0.86 7.85
CA PHE A 177 -3.67 2.02 7.57
C PHE A 177 -4.65 2.23 8.72
N LYS A 178 -4.82 3.49 9.11
CA LYS A 178 -5.74 3.92 10.17
C LYS A 178 -6.53 5.10 9.66
N ASP A 179 -7.85 4.95 9.60
CA ASP A 179 -8.78 6.02 9.33
C ASP A 179 -9.45 6.45 10.63
N GLU A 180 -8.97 7.55 11.20
CA GLU A 180 -9.52 8.10 12.44
C GLU A 180 -10.90 8.74 12.23
N THR A 181 -11.23 9.13 10.99
CA THR A 181 -12.52 9.75 10.68
C THR A 181 -13.62 8.71 10.70
N ARG A 182 -13.38 7.56 10.07
CA ARG A 182 -14.29 6.42 9.96
C ARG A 182 -14.09 5.35 11.04
N GLN A 183 -13.13 5.56 11.95
CA GLN A 183 -12.82 4.69 13.09
C GLN A 183 -12.52 3.24 12.72
N PHE A 184 -11.73 3.03 11.66
CA PHE A 184 -11.26 1.69 11.32
C PHE A 184 -9.77 1.67 11.02
N SER A 185 -9.18 0.49 11.15
CA SER A 185 -7.80 0.23 10.76
C SER A 185 -7.63 -1.21 10.33
N PHE A 186 -6.67 -1.43 9.44
CA PHE A 186 -6.22 -2.75 9.06
C PHE A 186 -4.69 -2.77 8.99
N THR A 187 -4.11 -3.96 9.16
CA THR A 187 -2.68 -4.20 8.99
C THR A 187 -2.45 -5.40 8.10
N ILE A 188 -1.54 -5.28 7.15
CA ILE A 188 -1.07 -6.37 6.30
C ILE A 188 0.32 -6.77 6.79
N LYS A 189 0.46 -7.97 7.35
CA LYS A 189 1.74 -8.54 7.77
C LYS A 189 2.35 -9.37 6.65
N MET A 190 3.60 -9.09 6.32
CA MET A 190 4.35 -9.73 5.23
C MET A 190 5.60 -10.47 5.75
N ASP A 191 5.64 -10.82 7.04
CA ASP A 191 6.74 -11.55 7.66
C ASP A 191 6.78 -13.00 7.19
N LYS A 192 5.65 -13.71 7.27
CA LYS A 192 5.52 -15.13 6.91
C LYS A 192 4.99 -15.35 5.50
N PHE A 193 3.93 -14.65 5.12
CA PHE A 193 3.27 -14.78 3.83
C PHE A 193 3.42 -13.47 3.06
N ALA A 194 3.90 -13.54 1.81
CA ALA A 194 4.05 -12.34 0.99
C ALA A 194 4.17 -12.67 -0.50
N ASN A 195 4.15 -11.66 -1.35
CA ASN A 195 4.61 -11.73 -2.74
C ASN A 195 5.78 -10.76 -2.98
N GLU A 196 6.07 -10.44 -4.23
CA GLU A 196 7.09 -9.47 -4.63
C GLU A 196 6.95 -8.09 -3.99
N SER A 197 5.73 -7.68 -3.57
CA SER A 197 5.51 -6.34 -3.02
C SER A 197 6.25 -6.10 -1.71
N ARG A 198 6.62 -7.17 -0.99
CA ARG A 198 7.50 -7.13 0.18
C ARG A 198 8.85 -6.47 -0.11
N PHE A 199 9.29 -6.50 -1.37
CA PHE A 199 10.59 -5.99 -1.83
C PHE A 199 10.48 -4.64 -2.54
N PHE A 200 9.32 -3.98 -2.52
CA PHE A 200 9.19 -2.60 -2.97
C PHE A 200 9.71 -1.67 -1.87
N ASN A 201 10.84 -1.03 -2.13
CA ASN A 201 11.49 -0.14 -1.18
C ASN A 201 10.85 1.25 -1.14
N SER A 202 11.20 2.01 -0.09
CA SER A 202 10.76 3.40 0.06
C SER A 202 11.54 4.35 -0.85
N SER A 203 10.84 5.26 -1.52
CA SER A 203 11.45 6.40 -2.22
C SER A 203 10.71 7.71 -1.94
N CYS A 204 11.44 8.82 -1.82
CA CYS A 204 10.86 10.17 -1.78
C CYS A 204 10.35 10.65 -3.14
N CYS A 205 10.80 10.01 -4.22
CA CYS A 205 10.25 10.19 -5.56
C CYS A 205 9.82 8.79 -6.06
N PRO A 206 8.68 8.30 -5.56
CA PRO A 206 8.21 6.95 -5.89
C PRO A 206 7.70 6.87 -7.33
N ASN A 207 7.69 5.66 -7.88
CA ASN A 207 7.04 5.36 -9.16
C ASN A 207 5.79 4.47 -9.01
N LEU A 208 5.53 3.96 -7.79
CA LEU A 208 4.33 3.22 -7.43
C LEU A 208 3.50 3.95 -6.37
N MET A 209 2.18 3.75 -6.44
CA MET A 209 1.21 4.17 -5.43
C MET A 209 0.36 2.98 -4.98
N PRO A 210 0.22 2.73 -3.67
CA PRO A 210 -0.78 1.81 -3.14
C PRO A 210 -2.17 2.45 -3.20
N ILE A 211 -3.16 1.73 -3.72
CA ILE A 211 -4.57 2.16 -3.77
C ILE A 211 -5.48 1.11 -3.13
N THR A 212 -6.61 1.58 -2.60
CA THR A 212 -7.65 0.73 -2.01
C THR A 212 -8.54 0.13 -3.10
N VAL A 213 -8.68 -1.19 -3.08
CA VAL A 213 -9.54 -1.95 -3.99
C VAL A 213 -10.49 -2.83 -3.20
N TYR A 214 -11.77 -2.78 -3.55
CA TYR A 214 -12.81 -3.69 -3.08
C TYR A 214 -13.27 -4.55 -4.25
N ARG A 215 -13.53 -5.84 -4.01
CA ARG A 215 -13.91 -6.77 -5.08
C ARG A 215 -15.12 -7.60 -4.69
N LYS A 216 -14.96 -8.50 -3.72
CA LYS A 216 -16.05 -9.38 -3.26
C LYS A 216 -16.86 -8.78 -2.12
N TRP A 217 -16.17 -8.09 -1.23
CA TRP A 217 -16.73 -7.40 -0.09
C TRP A 217 -16.36 -5.92 -0.15
N ILE A 218 -17.19 -5.11 0.50
CA ILE A 218 -17.03 -3.65 0.62
C ILE A 218 -16.68 -3.20 2.04
N THR A 219 -16.42 -4.16 2.94
CA THR A 219 -15.99 -3.91 4.32
C THR A 219 -14.65 -3.16 4.35
N PRO A 220 -14.59 -1.92 4.88
CA PRO A 220 -13.39 -1.08 4.85
C PRO A 220 -12.15 -1.67 5.54
N GLU A 221 -12.36 -2.53 6.53
CA GLU A 221 -11.33 -3.25 7.28
C GLU A 221 -10.70 -4.40 6.48
N ARG A 222 -11.27 -4.74 5.32
CA ARG A 222 -10.84 -5.83 4.46
C ARG A 222 -10.49 -5.34 3.05
N PRO A 223 -9.66 -4.31 2.85
CA PRO A 223 -9.35 -3.89 1.50
C PRO A 223 -8.34 -4.85 0.85
N PHE A 224 -8.39 -4.92 -0.47
CA PHE A 224 -7.20 -5.28 -1.25
C PHE A 224 -6.38 -4.00 -1.44
N ILE A 225 -5.06 -4.11 -1.33
CA ILE A 225 -4.15 -2.99 -1.62
C ILE A 225 -3.44 -3.29 -2.93
N ALA A 226 -3.69 -2.50 -3.97
CA ALA A 226 -3.09 -2.66 -5.28
C ALA A 226 -1.97 -1.64 -5.48
N PHE A 227 -0.83 -2.07 -6.02
CA PHE A 227 0.20 -1.15 -6.49
C PHE A 227 -0.05 -0.75 -7.94
N VAL A 228 -0.07 0.55 -8.21
CA VAL A 228 -0.23 1.12 -9.55
C VAL A 228 0.93 2.04 -9.89
N ALA A 229 1.37 2.01 -11.15
CA ALA A 229 2.40 2.91 -11.65
C ALA A 229 1.85 4.34 -11.78
N ILE A 230 2.53 5.32 -11.18
CA ILE A 230 2.12 6.73 -11.25
C ILE A 230 2.83 7.52 -12.34
N ASN A 231 3.92 6.96 -12.87
CA ASN A 231 4.69 7.47 -14.00
C ASN A 231 4.96 6.33 -15.00
N GLU A 232 5.51 6.65 -16.16
CA GLU A 232 6.19 5.64 -16.99
C GLU A 232 7.42 5.11 -16.22
N ILE A 233 7.68 3.80 -16.32
CA ILE A 233 8.80 3.14 -15.65
C ILE A 233 9.58 2.34 -16.68
N ASP A 234 10.88 2.60 -16.79
CA ASP A 234 11.71 2.00 -17.82
C ASP A 234 12.27 0.63 -17.39
N VAL A 235 12.78 -0.11 -18.37
CA VAL A 235 13.39 -1.42 -18.14
C VAL A 235 14.59 -1.25 -17.21
N GLY A 236 14.61 -2.01 -16.11
CA GLY A 236 15.69 -1.98 -15.13
C GLY A 236 15.43 -1.06 -13.94
N ASP A 237 14.43 -0.19 -13.99
CA ASP A 237 14.09 0.71 -12.89
C ASP A 237 13.60 -0.06 -11.67
N GLU A 238 14.04 0.40 -10.49
CA GLU A 238 13.57 -0.07 -9.20
C GLU A 238 12.12 0.35 -8.96
N LEU A 239 11.30 -0.60 -8.54
CA LEU A 239 9.92 -0.38 -8.13
C LEU A 239 9.89 0.07 -6.67
N CYS A 240 9.36 1.26 -6.44
CA CYS A 240 9.37 1.90 -5.13
C CYS A 240 8.10 2.72 -4.88
N PHE A 241 7.66 2.75 -3.61
CA PHE A 241 6.55 3.56 -3.15
C PHE A 241 6.95 4.37 -1.93
N TYR A 242 6.12 5.29 -1.47
CA TYR A 242 6.41 6.06 -0.27
C TYR A 242 5.87 5.35 0.98
N TYR A 243 6.74 5.01 1.95
CA TYR A 243 6.33 4.30 3.17
C TYR A 243 5.53 5.17 4.17
N GLY A 244 5.50 6.49 3.96
CA GLY A 244 4.81 7.41 4.85
C GLY A 244 5.72 7.97 5.95
N ASP A 245 5.40 9.20 6.36
CA ASP A 245 6.15 9.98 7.34
C ASP A 245 6.27 9.23 8.67
N TYR A 246 5.18 8.64 9.14
CA TYR A 246 5.12 7.93 10.42
C TYR A 246 6.15 6.79 10.49
N TRP A 247 6.31 6.02 9.42
CA TRP A 247 7.30 4.94 9.36
C TRP A 247 8.72 5.48 9.47
N ILE A 248 9.02 6.56 8.75
CA ILE A 248 10.36 7.18 8.74
C ILE A 248 10.67 7.79 10.11
N TYR A 249 9.71 8.50 10.71
CA TYR A 249 9.83 9.04 12.06
C TYR A 249 10.10 7.95 13.10
N ARG A 250 9.37 6.83 13.05
CA ARG A 250 9.65 5.68 13.94
C ARG A 250 11.08 5.16 13.77
N LYS A 251 11.57 5.03 12.54
CA LYS A 251 12.96 4.57 12.30
C LYS A 251 14.00 5.57 12.82
N LEU A 252 13.76 6.87 12.67
CA LEU A 252 14.64 7.92 13.23
C LEU A 252 14.65 7.94 14.76
N LEU A 253 13.51 7.66 15.40
CA LEU A 253 13.43 7.52 16.86
C LEU A 253 14.18 6.28 17.38
N GLN A 254 14.14 5.17 16.64
CA GLN A 254 14.86 3.93 16.97
C GLN A 254 16.37 4.05 16.72
N ASN A 255 16.76 4.72 15.64
CA ASN A 255 18.16 4.94 15.29
C ASN A 255 18.33 6.35 14.71
N PRO A 256 18.87 7.31 15.49
CA PRO A 256 19.10 8.67 15.02
C PRO A 256 20.08 8.82 13.85
N LYS A 257 20.86 7.78 13.56
CA LYS A 257 21.77 7.72 12.40
C LYS A 257 21.11 7.11 11.17
N PHE A 258 19.84 6.69 11.25
CA PHE A 258 19.07 6.23 10.09
C PHE A 258 18.90 7.37 9.09
N PHE A 259 19.07 7.10 7.80
CA PHE A 259 18.76 8.03 6.72
C PHE A 259 18.13 7.32 5.53
N CYS A 260 17.43 8.08 4.70
CA CYS A 260 16.80 7.54 3.49
C CYS A 260 17.86 7.23 2.42
N HIS A 261 17.78 6.03 1.84
CA HIS A 261 18.69 5.55 0.79
C HIS A 261 18.06 5.55 -0.61
N CYS A 262 17.06 6.40 -0.85
CA CYS A 262 16.35 6.45 -2.13
C CYS A 262 17.18 7.07 -3.27
N ASN A 263 18.27 7.78 -2.95
CA ASN A 263 19.14 8.51 -3.89
C ASN A 263 18.41 9.56 -4.76
N SER A 264 17.15 9.87 -4.47
CA SER A 264 16.43 10.93 -5.16
C SER A 264 17.03 12.29 -4.83
N GLN A 265 17.21 13.13 -5.86
CA GLN A 265 17.59 14.53 -5.70
C GLN A 265 16.55 15.34 -4.90
N PHE A 266 15.31 14.85 -4.84
CA PHE A 266 14.19 15.43 -4.11
C PHE A 266 13.94 14.74 -2.75
N CYS A 267 14.94 14.05 -2.20
CA CYS A 267 14.82 13.42 -0.89
C CYS A 267 14.60 14.47 0.22
N VAL A 268 13.50 14.35 0.95
CA VAL A 268 13.10 15.29 2.01
C VAL A 268 13.48 14.83 3.43
N TRP A 269 13.94 13.60 3.58
CA TRP A 269 14.20 13.00 4.90
C TRP A 269 15.66 13.14 5.35
N PRO A 270 15.92 13.82 6.48
CA PRO A 270 17.25 13.94 7.05
C PRO A 270 17.67 12.67 7.83
N PRO A 271 18.98 12.50 8.07
CA PRO A 271 20.08 13.30 7.54
C PRO A 271 20.40 12.95 6.08
N ARG A 272 20.72 13.94 5.25
CA ARG A 272 21.39 13.68 3.96
C ARG A 272 22.79 13.15 4.26
N ARG A 273 23.36 12.29 3.41
CA ARG A 273 24.69 11.66 3.61
C ARG A 273 25.80 12.67 3.92
N GLU A 274 25.63 13.92 3.48
CA GLU A 274 26.57 15.05 3.63
C GLU A 274 26.35 15.88 4.93
N GLU A 275 25.25 15.68 5.66
CA GLU A 275 24.80 16.56 6.77
C GLU A 275 24.97 15.95 8.18
N ILE A 276 25.55 14.77 8.33
CA ILE A 276 25.74 14.14 9.66
C ILE A 276 26.90 14.82 10.41
N LYS A 277 26.65 16.01 10.96
CA LYS A 277 27.51 16.66 11.96
C LYS A 277 26.89 16.65 13.36
N GLU A 278 25.57 16.76 13.50
CA GLU A 278 24.87 16.83 14.80
C GLU A 278 23.50 16.12 14.82
N PRO A 279 23.46 14.78 14.89
CA PRO A 279 22.22 13.99 14.84
C PRO A 279 21.20 14.33 15.94
N GLU A 280 21.64 14.80 17.11
CA GLU A 280 20.75 15.07 18.24
C GLU A 280 19.81 16.25 18.01
N LYS A 281 20.24 17.28 17.26
CA LYS A 281 19.40 18.43 16.91
C LYS A 281 18.27 18.03 15.95
N ILE A 282 18.55 17.09 15.04
CA ILE A 282 17.56 16.53 14.10
C ILE A 282 16.48 15.76 14.86
N ILE A 283 16.87 14.88 15.81
CA ILE A 283 15.91 14.16 16.68
C ILE A 283 15.01 15.13 17.43
N LYS A 284 15.58 16.19 18.02
CA LYS A 284 14.82 17.18 18.79
C LYS A 284 13.78 17.90 17.93
N LYS A 285 14.13 18.25 16.69
CA LYS A 285 13.20 18.85 15.72
C LYS A 285 12.07 17.89 15.33
N ILE A 286 12.41 16.63 15.04
CA ILE A 286 11.44 15.58 14.71
C ILE A 286 10.47 15.32 15.86
N LYS A 287 10.97 15.15 17.09
CA LYS A 287 10.13 14.96 18.29
C LYS A 287 9.13 16.10 18.48
N LYS A 288 9.57 17.35 18.24
CA LYS A 288 8.69 18.52 18.30
C LYS A 288 7.60 18.48 17.22
N GLN A 289 7.95 18.07 16.00
CA GLN A 289 7.03 17.99 14.87
C GLN A 289 5.97 16.90 15.04
N ILE A 290 6.37 15.72 15.55
CA ILE A 290 5.45 14.62 15.91
C ILE A 290 4.50 15.05 17.03
N ASN A 291 5.01 15.73 18.07
CA ASN A 291 4.16 16.22 19.15
C ASN A 291 3.11 17.22 18.66
N CYS A 292 3.50 18.19 17.82
CA CYS A 292 2.53 19.11 17.21
C CYS A 292 1.46 18.37 16.39
N GLN A 293 1.85 17.40 15.54
CA GLN A 293 0.89 16.62 14.76
C GLN A 293 -0.08 15.82 15.65
N ASN A 294 0.42 15.20 16.71
CA ASN A 294 -0.42 14.47 17.67
C ASN A 294 -1.37 15.40 18.44
N GLU A 295 -0.94 16.60 18.81
CA GLU A 295 -1.79 17.61 19.44
C GLU A 295 -2.88 18.11 18.49
N GLU A 296 -2.55 18.42 17.24
CA GLU A 296 -3.53 18.81 16.23
C GLU A 296 -4.59 17.73 15.99
N LEU A 297 -4.18 16.46 15.91
CA LEU A 297 -5.10 15.33 15.79
C LEU A 297 -5.99 15.17 17.03
N LYS A 298 -5.43 15.38 18.23
CA LYS A 298 -6.17 15.35 19.49
C LYS A 298 -7.20 16.48 19.58
N ILE A 299 -6.85 17.69 19.13
CA ILE A 299 -7.78 18.83 19.06
C ILE A 299 -8.92 18.52 18.10
N LYS A 300 -8.63 18.06 16.88
CA LYS A 300 -9.66 17.67 15.90
C LYS A 300 -10.59 16.57 16.43
N TYR A 301 -10.04 15.60 17.17
CA TYR A 301 -10.83 14.55 17.81
C TYR A 301 -11.76 15.12 18.89
N LEU A 302 -11.27 16.01 19.75
CA LEU A 302 -12.07 16.65 20.80
C LEU A 302 -13.16 17.56 20.22
N GLU A 303 -12.87 18.31 19.17
CA GLU A 303 -13.85 19.13 18.44
C GLU A 303 -14.97 18.26 17.84
N LYS A 304 -14.61 17.15 17.22
CA LYS A 304 -15.59 16.19 16.67
C LYS A 304 -16.44 15.55 17.77
N LYS A 305 -15.82 15.18 18.90
CA LYS A 305 -16.54 14.66 20.07
C LYS A 305 -17.51 15.69 20.65
N LYS A 306 -17.08 16.95 20.74
CA LYS A 306 -17.92 18.06 21.21
C LYS A 306 -19.12 18.28 20.27
N LYS A 307 -18.88 18.30 18.96
CA LYS A 307 -19.95 18.45 17.96
C LYS A 307 -20.96 17.30 18.01
N ASN A 308 -20.50 16.07 18.23
CA ASN A 308 -21.39 14.91 18.38
C ASN A 308 -22.20 14.96 19.68
N LEU A 309 -21.64 15.52 20.77
CA LEU A 309 -22.37 15.73 22.03
C LEU A 309 -23.41 16.85 21.90
N GLU A 310 -23.10 17.92 21.17
CA GLU A 310 -24.03 19.01 20.87
C GLU A 310 -25.22 18.53 20.02
N ILE A 311 -24.96 17.71 18.99
CA ILE A 311 -26.01 17.11 18.15
C ILE A 311 -26.91 16.14 18.94
N ASN A 312 -26.36 15.39 19.89
CA ASN A 312 -27.16 14.49 20.73
C ASN A 312 -27.99 15.26 21.77
N GLY A 313 -27.46 16.34 22.35
CA GLY A 313 -28.21 17.21 23.26
C GLY A 313 -29.34 18.01 22.59
N GLU A 314 -29.17 18.41 21.31
CA GLU A 314 -30.25 19.04 20.52
C GLU A 314 -31.37 18.06 20.13
N ASN A 315 -31.08 16.75 20.06
CA ASN A 315 -32.10 15.73 19.81
C ASN A 315 -32.88 15.36 21.08
N GLU A 316 -32.22 15.32 22.24
CA GLU A 316 -32.90 15.11 23.55
C GLU A 316 -33.79 16.31 23.91
N GLY A 317 -33.36 17.55 23.63
CA GLY A 317 -34.17 18.75 23.88
C GLY A 317 -35.39 18.94 22.96
N LYS A 318 -35.50 18.20 21.86
CA LYS A 318 -36.69 18.22 20.97
C LYS A 318 -37.72 17.15 21.31
N GLU A 319 -37.36 16.15 22.10
CA GLU A 319 -38.30 15.17 22.64
C GLU A 319 -39.01 15.71 23.89
N GLU A 320 -38.40 16.61 24.67
CA GLU A 320 -39.04 17.25 25.83
C GLU A 320 -39.98 18.44 25.50
N GLU A 321 -39.94 19.01 24.29
CA GLU A 321 -40.88 20.07 23.85
C GLU A 321 -42.17 19.53 23.18
N ASN A 322 -42.35 18.20 23.12
CA ASN A 322 -43.53 17.55 22.52
C ASN A 322 -44.35 16.68 23.51
N GLU A 323 -44.16 16.83 24.82
CA GLU A 323 -45.09 16.34 25.87
C GLU A 323 -45.89 17.49 26.49
#